data_AF-H0V4X5-F1
#
_entry.id   AF-H0V4X5-F1
#
_cell.length_a   1.000
_cell.length_b   1.000
_cell.length_c   1.000
_cell.angle_alpha   90.00
_cell.angle_beta   90.00
_cell.angle_gamma   90.00
#
_symmetry.space_group_name_H-M   'P 1'
#
loop_
_entity.id
_entity.type
_entity.pdbx_description
1 polymer ?
#
loop_
_entity_poly.entity_id
_entity_poly.type
_entity_poly.pdbx_seq_one_letter_code
_entity_poly.pdbx_strand_id
1 'polypeptide(L)'
;MGILFTRIWRLFNHQEHKVIIVGLDNAGKTTILYQFVIVVVDSTDRERISVTREELYKMLAHEDLRKAGLLIFANKQDVKECMTVAEISQFLKLTSIKDHQWHIQACCALTGEGLCQGLEWMMSRLKIR
;
A
#
# COMPACT_ATOMS: atom_id res chain seq x y z
N MET A 1 -3.32 3.90 -24.05
CA MET A 1 -3.56 3.45 -22.66
C MET A 1 -3.06 2.02 -22.57
N GLY A 2 -1.86 1.86 -21.99
CA GLY A 2 -0.91 0.82 -22.37
C GLY A 2 -1.15 -0.55 -21.76
N ILE A 3 -0.57 -1.56 -22.42
CA ILE A 3 -0.48 -2.98 -22.04
C ILE A 3 -0.06 -3.17 -20.57
N LEU A 4 0.70 -2.23 -20.02
CA LEU A 4 1.10 -2.18 -18.63
C LEU A 4 -0.07 -2.00 -17.65
N PHE A 5 -1.01 -1.07 -17.93
CA PHE A 5 -2.21 -0.89 -17.10
C PHE A 5 -3.04 -2.18 -17.08
N THR A 6 -3.15 -2.87 -18.23
CA THR A 6 -3.85 -4.15 -18.32
C THR A 6 -3.13 -5.28 -17.57
N ARG A 7 -1.79 -5.27 -17.50
CA ARG A 7 -0.99 -6.25 -16.75
C ARG A 7 -1.05 -6.01 -15.24
N ILE A 8 -0.91 -4.77 -14.82
CA ILE A 8 -1.06 -4.34 -13.43
C ILE A 8 -2.50 -4.63 -12.96
N TRP A 9 -3.51 -4.30 -13.78
CA TRP A 9 -4.90 -4.64 -13.51
C TRP A 9 -5.14 -6.15 -13.45
N ARG A 10 -4.49 -6.96 -14.30
CA ARG A 10 -4.55 -8.43 -14.23
C ARG A 10 -3.89 -9.01 -12.97
N LEU A 11 -2.78 -8.43 -12.52
CA LEU A 11 -2.14 -8.79 -11.25
C LEU A 11 -3.05 -8.45 -10.06
N PHE A 12 -3.76 -7.31 -10.11
CA PHE A 12 -4.76 -6.92 -9.12
C PHE A 12 -6.06 -7.74 -9.18
N ASN A 13 -6.39 -8.38 -10.30
CA ASN A 13 -7.65 -9.11 -10.48
C ASN A 13 -7.62 -10.57 -10.00
N HIS A 14 -6.51 -11.08 -9.47
CA HIS A 14 -6.41 -12.50 -9.10
C HIS A 14 -6.70 -12.84 -7.63
N GLN A 15 -6.87 -11.85 -6.74
CA GLN A 15 -7.40 -12.01 -5.37
C GLN A 15 -8.15 -10.71 -4.97
N GLU A 16 -9.32 -10.82 -4.34
CA GLU A 16 -10.20 -9.68 -4.03
C GLU A 16 -9.53 -8.62 -3.14
N HIS A 17 -8.99 -7.56 -3.77
CA HIS A 17 -8.59 -6.34 -3.07
C HIS A 17 -9.13 -5.11 -3.80
N LYS A 18 -10.20 -4.51 -3.25
CA LYS A 18 -10.82 -3.27 -3.77
C LYS A 18 -10.32 -2.06 -3.00
N VAL A 19 -9.47 -1.24 -3.62
CA VAL A 19 -9.31 0.17 -3.25
C VAL A 19 -10.33 0.96 -4.07
N ILE A 20 -11.38 1.48 -3.44
CA ILE A 20 -12.38 2.33 -4.11
C ILE A 20 -11.96 3.79 -3.93
N ILE A 21 -11.50 4.42 -5.01
CA ILE A 21 -11.36 5.88 -5.07
C ILE A 21 -12.60 6.42 -5.79
N VAL A 22 -13.54 6.97 -5.02
CA VAL A 22 -14.74 7.64 -5.54
C VAL A 22 -14.47 9.11 -5.85
N GLY A 23 -15.18 9.64 -6.84
CA GLY A 23 -15.12 11.05 -7.22
C GLY A 23 -15.63 11.26 -8.64
N LEU A 24 -16.01 12.48 -8.98
CA LEU A 24 -16.45 12.85 -10.33
C LEU A 24 -15.34 12.62 -11.36
N ASP A 25 -15.70 12.49 -12.63
CA ASP A 25 -14.72 12.46 -13.72
C ASP A 25 -13.88 13.74 -13.68
N ASN A 26 -12.59 13.60 -13.99
CA ASN A 26 -11.58 14.65 -13.87
C ASN A 26 -11.31 15.20 -12.45
N ALA A 27 -11.85 14.59 -11.38
CA ALA A 27 -11.53 14.98 -10.00
C ALA A 27 -10.07 14.69 -9.57
N GLY A 28 -9.21 14.16 -10.46
CA GLY A 28 -7.81 13.86 -10.16
C GLY A 28 -7.55 12.51 -9.49
N LYS A 29 -8.53 11.59 -9.46
CA LYS A 29 -8.41 10.23 -8.91
C LYS A 29 -7.18 9.47 -9.44
N THR A 30 -6.96 9.53 -10.76
CA THR A 30 -5.81 8.92 -11.42
C THR A 30 -4.49 9.57 -11.00
N THR A 31 -4.47 10.91 -10.88
CA THR A 31 -3.30 11.67 -10.41
C THR A 31 -2.93 11.32 -8.97
N ILE A 32 -3.92 11.06 -8.11
CA ILE A 32 -3.72 10.59 -6.74
C ILE A 32 -3.14 9.17 -6.75
N LEU A 33 -3.64 8.27 -7.61
CA LEU A 33 -3.11 6.90 -7.76
C LEU A 33 -1.65 6.86 -8.25
N TYR A 34 -1.22 7.82 -9.08
CA TYR A 34 0.18 7.90 -9.52
C TYR A 34 1.14 8.41 -8.43
N GLN A 35 0.63 9.03 -7.36
CA GLN A 35 1.46 9.62 -6.31
C GLN A 35 1.67 8.71 -5.11
N PHE A 36 0.85 7.68 -4.93
CA PHE A 36 1.01 6.74 -3.84
C PHE A 36 0.70 5.30 -4.23
N VAL A 37 1.48 4.39 -3.68
CA VAL A 37 1.19 2.97 -3.62
C VAL A 37 0.69 2.64 -2.23
N ILE A 38 -0.50 2.04 -2.13
CA ILE A 38 -1.05 1.54 -0.86
C ILE A 38 -0.97 0.02 -0.89
N VAL A 39 -0.22 -0.56 0.05
CA VAL A 39 -0.14 -2.01 0.24
C VAL A 39 -0.86 -2.39 1.52
N VAL A 40 -1.84 -3.27 1.42
CA VAL A 40 -2.54 -3.81 2.59
C VAL A 40 -1.97 -5.19 2.88
N VAL A 41 -1.39 -5.34 4.07
CA VAL A 41 -0.87 -6.61 4.58
C VAL A 41 -1.89 -7.20 5.51
N ASP A 42 -2.25 -8.46 5.27
CA ASP A 42 -2.96 -9.27 6.24
C ASP A 42 -2.01 -9.68 7.37
N SER A 43 -2.13 -9.05 8.55
CA SER A 43 -1.19 -9.29 9.66
C SER A 43 -1.29 -10.71 10.21
N THR A 44 -2.34 -11.46 9.91
CA THR A 44 -2.48 -12.86 10.35
C THR A 44 -1.75 -13.83 9.44
N ASP A 45 -1.38 -13.41 8.23
CA ASP A 45 -0.87 -14.30 7.19
C ASP A 45 0.66 -14.27 7.08
N ARG A 46 1.30 -15.03 7.97
CA ARG A 46 2.76 -15.16 8.03
C ARG A 46 3.33 -15.90 6.82
N GLU A 47 2.55 -16.74 6.15
CA GLU A 47 3.03 -17.54 5.01
C GLU A 47 3.15 -16.69 3.75
N ARG A 48 2.13 -15.87 3.46
CA ARG A 48 2.06 -15.08 2.22
C ARG A 48 2.77 -13.73 2.30
N ILE A 49 3.26 -13.30 3.46
CA ILE A 49 4.02 -12.03 3.57
C ILE A 49 5.29 -12.01 2.70
N SER A 50 5.88 -13.18 2.44
CA SER A 50 7.01 -13.34 1.52
C SER A 50 6.63 -12.99 0.07
N VAL A 51 5.45 -13.42 -0.38
CA VAL A 51 4.88 -13.09 -1.70
C VAL A 51 4.58 -11.59 -1.78
N THR A 52 3.98 -11.01 -0.74
CA THR A 52 3.72 -9.56 -0.67
C THR A 52 5.00 -8.75 -0.80
N ARG A 53 6.10 -9.19 -0.18
CA ARG A 53 7.41 -8.55 -0.37
C ARG A 53 7.86 -8.60 -1.83
N GLU A 54 7.81 -9.76 -2.47
CA GLU A 54 8.27 -9.88 -3.85
C GLU A 54 7.48 -8.98 -4.80
N GLU A 55 6.15 -8.95 -4.67
CA GLU A 55 5.30 -8.08 -5.49
C GLU A 55 5.52 -6.59 -5.18
N LEU A 56 5.71 -6.23 -3.91
CA LEU A 56 6.07 -4.86 -3.53
C LEU A 56 7.33 -4.38 -4.25
N TYR A 57 8.42 -5.15 -4.21
CA TYR A 57 9.67 -4.74 -4.85
C TYR A 57 9.58 -4.73 -6.38
N LYS A 58 8.82 -5.65 -6.99
CA LYS A 58 8.53 -5.60 -8.44
C LYS A 58 7.78 -4.33 -8.83
N MET A 59 6.81 -3.91 -8.01
CA MET A 59 6.07 -2.67 -8.24
C MET A 59 6.98 -1.44 -8.09
N LEU A 60 7.78 -1.36 -7.01
CA LEU A 60 8.66 -0.22 -6.77
C LEU A 60 9.78 -0.08 -7.82
N ALA A 61 10.18 -1.18 -8.47
CA ALA A 61 11.14 -1.15 -9.57
C ALA A 61 10.58 -0.52 -10.86
N HIS A 62 9.25 -0.32 -10.95
CA HIS A 62 8.62 0.24 -12.14
C HIS A 62 8.86 1.76 -12.23
N GLU A 63 9.33 2.25 -13.39
CA GLU A 63 9.71 3.67 -13.56
C GLU A 63 8.57 4.66 -13.27
N ASP A 64 7.34 4.29 -13.63
CA ASP A 64 6.14 5.09 -13.36
C ASP A 64 5.89 5.33 -11.85
N LEU A 65 6.43 4.48 -10.98
CA LEU A 65 6.24 4.53 -9.53
C LEU A 65 7.43 5.13 -8.77
N ARG A 66 8.52 5.51 -9.45
CA ARG A 66 9.77 6.01 -8.84
C ARG A 66 9.60 7.21 -7.89
N LYS A 67 8.48 7.94 -7.99
CA LYS A 67 8.16 9.11 -7.15
C LYS A 67 6.97 8.88 -6.22
N ALA A 68 6.41 7.67 -6.20
CA ALA A 68 5.24 7.38 -5.39
C ALA A 68 5.63 7.28 -3.91
N GLY A 69 4.80 7.81 -3.01
CA GLY A 69 4.87 7.47 -1.60
C GLY A 69 4.33 6.06 -1.38
N LEU A 70 4.90 5.31 -0.44
CA LEU A 70 4.44 3.96 -0.10
C LEU A 70 3.75 3.95 1.27
N LEU A 71 2.45 3.73 1.31
CA LEU A 71 1.72 3.48 2.56
C LEU A 71 1.46 1.98 2.71
N ILE A 72 1.89 1.41 3.83
CA ILE A 72 1.59 0.03 4.20
C ILE A 72 0.56 0.04 5.32
N PHE A 73 -0.60 -0.56 5.08
CA PHE A 73 -1.54 -0.89 6.13
C PHE A 73 -1.27 -2.30 6.66
N ALA A 74 -0.76 -2.40 7.89
CA ALA A 74 -0.73 -3.65 8.64
C ALA A 74 -2.15 -3.89 9.18
N ASN A 75 -2.99 -4.54 8.39
CA ASN A 75 -4.41 -4.71 8.65
C ASN A 75 -4.68 -5.98 9.49
N LYS A 76 -5.86 -6.04 10.12
CA LYS A 76 -6.27 -7.11 11.06
C LYS A 76 -5.48 -7.15 12.37
N GLN A 77 -5.06 -5.98 12.85
CA GLN A 77 -4.36 -5.87 14.15
C GLN A 77 -5.26 -6.16 15.36
N ASP A 78 -6.58 -6.28 15.14
CA ASP A 78 -7.55 -6.76 16.13
C ASP A 78 -7.44 -8.27 16.42
N VAL A 79 -6.77 -9.04 15.56
CA VAL A 79 -6.65 -10.49 15.71
C VAL A 79 -5.48 -10.84 16.62
N LYS A 80 -5.73 -11.71 17.62
CA LYS A 80 -4.68 -12.22 18.52
C LYS A 80 -3.59 -12.96 17.73
N GLU A 81 -2.35 -12.85 18.20
CA GLU A 81 -1.17 -13.50 17.61
C GLU A 81 -0.83 -13.09 16.16
N CYS A 82 -1.47 -12.04 15.64
CA CYS A 82 -1.07 -11.42 14.38
C CYS A 82 0.36 -10.85 14.47
N MET A 83 1.00 -10.68 13.32
CA MET A 83 2.29 -10.01 13.23
C MET A 83 2.16 -8.56 13.69
N THR A 84 3.09 -8.13 14.53
CA THR A 84 3.26 -6.74 14.90
C THR A 84 3.72 -5.91 13.69
N VAL A 85 3.50 -4.59 13.76
CA VAL A 85 4.03 -3.63 12.78
C VAL A 85 5.55 -3.77 12.59
N ALA A 86 6.29 -4.01 13.67
CA ALA A 86 7.73 -4.21 13.63
C ALA A 86 8.12 -5.47 12.85
N GLU A 87 7.45 -6.61 13.11
CA GLU A 87 7.65 -7.85 12.36
C GLU A 87 7.35 -7.65 10.87
N ILE A 88 6.22 -7.03 10.54
CA ILE A 88 5.84 -6.78 9.13
C ILE A 88 6.89 -5.90 8.44
N SER A 89 7.31 -4.81 9.08
CA SER A 89 8.35 -3.92 8.57
C SER A 89 9.67 -4.66 8.30
N GLN A 90 10.05 -5.56 9.22
CA GLN A 90 11.23 -6.39 9.09
C GLN A 90 11.10 -7.42 7.95
N PHE A 91 9.97 -8.13 7.86
CA PHE A 91 9.74 -9.12 6.81
C PHE A 91 9.74 -8.50 5.42
N LEU A 92 9.06 -7.36 5.26
CA LEU A 92 9.03 -6.60 4.02
C LEU A 92 10.33 -5.83 3.75
N LYS A 93 11.26 -5.79 4.72
CA LYS A 93 12.51 -5.02 4.65
C LYS A 93 12.26 -3.56 4.27
N LEU A 94 11.30 -2.89 4.89
CA LEU A 94 10.94 -1.52 4.52
C LEU A 94 12.12 -0.53 4.69
N THR A 95 13.00 -0.80 5.66
CA THR A 95 14.19 0.01 5.91
C THR A 95 15.22 -0.01 4.78
N SER A 96 15.21 -1.01 3.88
CA SER A 96 16.06 -1.01 2.69
C SER A 96 15.51 -0.17 1.53
N ILE A 97 14.25 0.26 1.60
CA ILE A 97 13.67 1.18 0.62
C ILE A 97 14.19 2.59 0.93
N LYS A 98 15.04 3.12 0.05
CA LYS A 98 15.70 4.43 0.22
C LYS A 98 15.24 5.48 -0.79
N ASP A 99 14.70 5.02 -1.91
CA ASP A 99 14.27 5.82 -3.05
C ASP A 99 12.80 6.24 -2.98
N HIS A 100 12.02 5.66 -2.06
CA HIS A 100 10.63 6.03 -1.81
C HIS A 100 10.45 6.47 -0.35
N GLN A 101 9.64 7.51 -0.14
CA GLN A 101 9.12 7.80 1.21
C GLN A 101 8.08 6.75 1.56
N TRP A 102 8.12 6.24 2.79
CA TRP A 102 7.18 5.21 3.21
C TRP A 102 6.69 5.41 4.64
N HIS A 103 5.53 4.83 4.94
CA HIS A 103 4.96 4.72 6.28
C HIS A 103 4.25 3.38 6.43
N ILE A 104 4.34 2.80 7.62
CA ILE A 104 3.56 1.61 7.98
C ILE A 104 2.63 1.98 9.13
N GLN A 105 1.36 1.59 8.98
CA GLN A 105 0.30 1.93 9.89
C GLN A 105 -0.44 0.66 10.31
N ALA A 106 -0.47 0.37 11.61
CA ALA A 106 -1.40 -0.61 12.18
C ALA A 106 -2.84 -0.15 11.92
N CYS A 107 -3.70 -1.05 11.48
CA CYS A 107 -5.12 -0.76 11.33
C CYS A 107 -6.03 -1.98 11.52
N CYS A 108 -7.31 -1.69 11.74
CA CYS A 108 -8.40 -2.64 11.64
C CYS A 108 -9.43 -2.09 10.66
N ALA A 109 -9.53 -2.69 9.48
CA ALA A 109 -10.48 -2.26 8.46
C ALA A 109 -11.96 -2.43 8.89
N LEU A 110 -12.25 -3.31 9.85
CA LEU A 110 -13.61 -3.52 10.36
C LEU A 110 -14.08 -2.36 11.24
N THR A 111 -13.20 -1.82 12.08
CA THR A 111 -13.52 -0.71 12.98
C THR A 111 -13.14 0.66 12.40
N GLY A 112 -12.27 0.68 11.39
CA GLY A 112 -11.69 1.89 10.83
C GLY A 112 -10.48 2.43 11.61
N GLU A 113 -10.10 1.79 12.72
CA GLU A 113 -8.94 2.19 13.51
C GLU A 113 -7.66 2.19 12.65
N GLY A 114 -6.83 3.22 12.80
CA GLY A 114 -5.56 3.34 12.07
C GLY A 114 -5.69 3.89 10.64
N LEU A 115 -6.87 3.83 10.03
CA LEU A 115 -7.05 4.28 8.64
C LEU A 115 -6.83 5.79 8.48
N CYS A 116 -7.43 6.59 9.37
CA CYS A 116 -7.28 8.05 9.35
C CYS A 116 -5.81 8.46 9.46
N GLN A 117 -5.05 7.85 10.36
CA GLN A 117 -3.63 8.15 10.57
C GLN A 117 -2.79 7.82 9.31
N GLY A 118 -3.06 6.71 8.65
CA GLY A 118 -2.40 6.35 7.40
C GLY A 118 -2.70 7.36 6.28
N LEU A 119 -3.95 7.78 6.17
CA LEU A 119 -4.37 8.79 5.20
C LEU A 119 -3.82 10.18 5.52
N GLU A 120 -3.78 10.58 6.79
CA GLU A 120 -3.16 11.83 7.25
C GLU A 120 -1.67 11.88 6.87
N TRP A 121 -0.96 10.76 7.01
CA TRP A 121 0.42 10.66 6.52
C TRP A 121 0.49 10.91 5.02
N MET A 122 -0.36 10.27 4.19
CA MET A 122 -0.39 10.53 2.75
C MET A 122 -0.64 12.01 2.44
N MET A 123 -1.64 12.61 3.10
CA MET A 123 -1.98 14.02 2.92
C MET A 123 -0.85 14.96 3.33
N SER A 124 -0.06 14.60 4.35
CA SER A 124 1.12 15.36 4.75
C SER A 124 2.20 15.40 3.67
N ARG A 125 2.27 14.37 2.81
CA ARG A 125 3.24 14.29 1.70
C ARG A 125 2.76 15.01 0.44
N LEU A 126 1.45 15.10 0.23
CA LEU A 126 0.85 15.88 -0.86
C LEU A 126 1.09 17.38 -0.73
N LYS A 127 1.18 17.89 0.52
CA LYS A 127 1.36 19.32 0.82
C LYS A 127 2.79 19.82 0.63
N ILE A 128 3.77 18.94 0.37
CA ILE A 128 5.19 19.30 0.19
C ILE A 128 5.49 19.61 -1.29
N ARG A 129 4.63 20.40 -1.94
CA ARG A 129 4.87 20.93 -3.29
C ARG A 129 4.60 22.42 -3.34
#